data_AF-A0A962MNQ3-F1
#
_entry.id   AF-A0A962MNQ3-F1
#
_cell.length_a   1.000
_cell.length_b   1.000
_cell.length_c   1.000
_cell.angle_alpha   90.00
_cell.angle_beta   90.00
_cell.angle_gamma   90.00
#
_symmetry.space_group_name_H-M   'P 1'
#
loop_
_entity.id
_entity.type
_entity.pdbx_description
1 polymer ?
#
loop_
_entity_poly.entity_id
_entity_poly.type
_entity_poly.pdbx_seq_one_letter_code
_entity_poly.pdbx_strand_id
1 'polypeptide(L)'
;TGTITLTARKALIGIGQKSVLKCNAGTFNAIEITEDYCTLHNFRIEGGDVGIKLYGATRPVVQTSVSDITIIAPNIGVQLDGYTNPSFPCYWNNFDRVLVEQFAIHGFHLYRSGAGDTPNANKFHACRAYSLGTACTGAGFYIEEARYNNAFVDCEANVHGSAQGCFIIGSGCDKTLLINPYAESYNSVPNIKLESGSIETSIFNLLSASDGAAIWDLSGGEYTAYNAGYPNKNRLQKTTCIDMNATLQRFDTEYIDSSGSVTLDTSHSVHLVSSFGGALTVNLPNAADATGAMMVVKKIDSSANVITIKEDSGNGPDARDYFLGAENDYMMALSNGAEWFVIASNRSPGNTRYHDGTGTYDIDMAVDTYLLSSYGGALTARLPPANSSQAVGRTVTIKKTDVSANVITVSEQGGSGPDGYAQPLSAQYDAITVVSDGGQWFIVSKF
;
A
#
# COMPACT_ATOMS: atom_id res chain seq x y z
N THR A 1 -17.67 -43.25 -27.65
CA THR A 1 -17.77 -44.08 -26.44
C THR A 1 -16.44 -44.25 -25.73
N GLY A 2 -15.53 -43.27 -25.85
CA GLY A 2 -14.21 -43.31 -25.21
C GLY A 2 -13.46 -42.02 -25.49
N THR A 3 -12.42 -41.77 -24.71
CA THR A 3 -11.56 -40.59 -24.81
C THR A 3 -10.76 -40.57 -26.10
N ILE A 4 -10.64 -39.41 -26.74
CA ILE A 4 -9.66 -39.19 -27.80
C ILE A 4 -8.36 -38.70 -27.13
N THR A 5 -7.30 -39.49 -27.20
CA THR A 5 -5.99 -39.10 -26.66
C THR A 5 -5.09 -38.57 -27.77
N LEU A 6 -4.56 -37.36 -27.58
CA LEU A 6 -3.56 -36.74 -28.44
C LEU A 6 -2.18 -36.79 -27.76
N THR A 7 -1.25 -37.42 -28.46
CA THR A 7 0.18 -37.48 -28.11
C THR A 7 0.97 -36.45 -28.91
N ALA A 8 2.29 -36.42 -28.73
CA ALA A 8 3.12 -35.30 -29.17
C ALA A 8 2.91 -34.96 -30.65
N ARG A 9 2.79 -33.65 -30.94
CA ARG A 9 2.73 -33.08 -32.29
C ARG A 9 1.54 -33.56 -33.12
N LYS A 10 0.43 -33.91 -32.48
CA LYS A 10 -0.82 -34.27 -33.14
C LYS A 10 -1.76 -33.08 -33.23
N ALA A 11 -2.60 -33.11 -34.24
CA ALA A 11 -3.61 -32.08 -34.44
C ALA A 11 -4.99 -32.71 -34.60
N LEU A 12 -6.00 -32.06 -34.03
CA LEU A 12 -7.41 -32.33 -34.27
C LEU A 12 -8.07 -31.05 -34.78
N ILE A 13 -8.47 -31.06 -36.04
CA ILE A 13 -8.93 -29.86 -36.74
C ILE A 13 -10.31 -30.13 -37.31
N GLY A 14 -11.28 -29.31 -36.94
CA GLY A 14 -12.59 -29.30 -37.56
C GLY A 14 -12.72 -28.24 -38.66
N ILE A 15 -13.91 -28.19 -39.25
CA ILE A 15 -14.29 -27.24 -40.31
C ILE A 15 -15.33 -26.23 -39.80
N GLY A 16 -15.22 -25.87 -38.51
CA GLY A 16 -16.09 -24.95 -37.80
C GLY A 16 -17.06 -25.66 -36.85
N GLN A 17 -18.02 -24.89 -36.31
CA GLN A 17 -18.93 -25.35 -35.24
C GLN A 17 -19.90 -26.48 -35.65
N LYS A 18 -19.92 -26.89 -36.93
CA LYS A 18 -20.63 -28.08 -37.42
C LYS A 18 -19.83 -29.38 -37.26
N SER A 19 -18.51 -29.29 -37.07
CA SER A 19 -17.70 -30.43 -36.63
C SER A 19 -17.98 -30.67 -35.16
N VAL A 20 -18.75 -31.71 -34.85
CA VAL A 20 -19.20 -32.00 -33.48
C VAL A 20 -18.59 -33.31 -32.99
N LEU A 21 -17.90 -33.23 -31.86
CA LEU A 21 -17.51 -34.38 -31.05
C LEU A 21 -18.52 -34.52 -29.91
N LYS A 22 -19.43 -35.49 -30.04
CA LYS A 22 -20.47 -35.72 -29.05
C LYS A 22 -20.13 -36.88 -28.13
N CYS A 23 -19.95 -36.59 -26.86
CA CYS A 23 -19.83 -37.60 -25.82
C CYS A 23 -21.17 -38.31 -25.62
N ASN A 24 -21.13 -39.62 -25.46
CA ASN A 24 -22.32 -40.43 -25.21
C ASN A 24 -22.65 -40.58 -23.70
N ALA A 25 -21.77 -40.07 -22.82
CA ALA A 25 -21.93 -40.03 -21.38
C ALA A 25 -21.04 -38.92 -20.78
N GLY A 26 -21.33 -38.50 -19.54
CA GLY A 26 -20.55 -37.52 -18.79
C GLY A 26 -19.55 -38.14 -17.80
N THR A 27 -19.07 -39.36 -18.07
CA THR A 27 -18.23 -40.15 -17.14
C THR A 27 -16.79 -40.36 -17.65
N PHE A 28 -16.43 -39.70 -18.74
CA PHE A 28 -15.10 -39.78 -19.35
C PHE A 28 -14.75 -38.45 -20.02
N ASN A 29 -13.46 -38.17 -20.15
CA ASN A 29 -12.97 -36.97 -20.80
C ASN A 29 -13.16 -37.06 -22.32
N ALA A 30 -13.64 -36.00 -22.98
CA ALA A 30 -13.83 -36.05 -24.43
C ALA A 30 -12.47 -36.13 -25.15
N ILE A 31 -11.55 -35.24 -24.78
CA ILE A 31 -10.18 -35.20 -25.30
C ILE A 31 -9.18 -35.10 -24.16
N GLU A 32 -8.14 -35.92 -24.24
CA GLU A 32 -6.96 -35.84 -23.39
C GLU A 32 -5.73 -35.49 -24.24
N ILE A 33 -4.98 -34.49 -23.82
CA ILE A 33 -3.69 -34.13 -24.40
C ILE A 33 -2.63 -34.49 -23.36
N THR A 34 -1.87 -35.54 -23.65
CA THR A 34 -0.98 -36.16 -22.67
C THR A 34 0.50 -35.81 -22.88
N GLU A 35 0.79 -35.13 -23.99
CA GLU A 35 2.14 -34.75 -24.44
C GLU A 35 2.14 -33.38 -25.17
N ASP A 36 3.29 -32.96 -25.69
CA ASP A 36 3.63 -31.61 -26.13
C ASP A 36 3.30 -31.28 -27.60
N TYR A 37 3.23 -29.98 -27.92
CA TYR A 37 3.06 -29.41 -29.26
C TYR A 37 1.79 -29.86 -30.00
N CYS A 38 0.70 -30.11 -29.28
CA CYS A 38 -0.57 -30.48 -29.91
C CYS A 38 -1.32 -29.24 -30.44
N THR A 39 -2.26 -29.46 -31.37
CA THR A 39 -3.12 -28.39 -31.90
C THR A 39 -4.58 -28.83 -32.00
N LEU A 40 -5.49 -28.10 -31.38
CA LEU A 40 -6.94 -28.29 -31.49
C LEU A 40 -7.57 -27.01 -32.04
N HIS A 41 -8.36 -27.10 -33.10
CA HIS A 41 -8.93 -25.91 -33.73
C HIS A 41 -10.25 -26.19 -34.48
N ASN A 42 -11.21 -25.26 -34.40
CA ASN A 42 -12.41 -25.18 -35.25
C ASN A 42 -13.43 -26.33 -35.14
N PHE A 43 -13.82 -26.71 -33.92
CA PHE A 43 -14.88 -27.69 -33.72
C PHE A 43 -15.64 -27.45 -32.41
N ARG A 44 -16.71 -28.24 -32.21
CA ARG A 44 -17.51 -28.23 -30.99
C ARG A 44 -17.43 -29.58 -30.26
N ILE A 45 -17.43 -29.54 -28.94
CA ILE A 45 -17.56 -30.69 -28.05
C ILE A 45 -18.92 -30.61 -27.33
N GLU A 46 -19.65 -31.72 -27.24
CA GLU A 46 -20.92 -31.82 -26.49
C GLU A 46 -20.80 -32.90 -25.41
N GLY A 47 -21.00 -32.52 -24.15
CA GLY A 47 -20.90 -33.40 -22.99
C GLY A 47 -19.47 -33.79 -22.61
N GLY A 48 -19.35 -34.84 -21.81
CA GLY A 48 -18.09 -35.33 -21.25
C GLY A 48 -17.92 -34.94 -19.78
N ASP A 49 -17.08 -35.67 -19.07
CA ASP A 49 -16.66 -35.30 -17.72
C ASP A 49 -15.80 -34.02 -17.81
N VAL A 50 -14.67 -34.11 -18.51
CA VAL A 50 -13.92 -32.95 -18.99
C VAL A 50 -14.02 -32.82 -20.51
N GLY A 51 -14.28 -31.63 -21.04
CA GLY A 51 -14.24 -31.37 -22.48
C GLY A 51 -12.84 -31.51 -23.07
N ILE A 52 -11.88 -30.75 -22.54
CA ILE A 52 -10.46 -30.84 -22.93
C ILE A 52 -9.61 -30.92 -21.66
N LYS A 53 -8.88 -32.02 -21.48
CA LYS A 53 -7.94 -32.20 -20.36
C LYS A 53 -6.49 -32.21 -20.86
N LEU A 54 -5.63 -31.39 -20.28
CA LEU A 54 -4.18 -31.37 -20.51
C LEU A 54 -3.46 -31.85 -19.26
N TYR A 55 -2.56 -32.82 -19.40
CA TYR A 55 -1.72 -33.29 -18.29
C TYR A 55 -0.53 -34.11 -18.79
N GLY A 56 0.64 -33.96 -18.18
CA GLY A 56 1.83 -34.70 -18.59
C GLY A 56 1.82 -36.14 -18.11
N ALA A 57 1.48 -37.09 -18.98
CA ALA A 57 1.42 -38.52 -18.61
C ALA A 57 2.79 -39.20 -18.77
N THR A 58 3.37 -39.07 -19.95
CA THR A 58 4.64 -39.70 -20.38
C THR A 58 5.73 -38.67 -20.68
N ARG A 59 5.33 -37.41 -20.86
CA ARG A 59 6.15 -36.27 -21.27
C ARG A 59 5.49 -34.97 -20.75
N PRO A 60 6.21 -33.84 -20.75
CA PRO A 60 5.60 -32.53 -20.54
C PRO A 60 4.46 -32.24 -21.54
N VAL A 61 3.47 -31.44 -21.15
CA VAL A 61 2.47 -30.84 -22.04
C VAL A 61 2.77 -29.36 -22.18
N VAL A 62 3.42 -29.01 -23.28
CA VAL A 62 3.95 -27.66 -23.53
C VAL A 62 3.69 -27.23 -24.95
N GLN A 63 3.57 -25.92 -25.18
CA GLN A 63 3.31 -25.34 -26.51
C GLN A 63 2.11 -25.95 -27.24
N THR A 64 1.11 -26.43 -26.50
CA THR A 64 -0.16 -26.84 -27.09
C THR A 64 -1.00 -25.60 -27.39
N SER A 65 -1.64 -25.59 -28.57
CA SER A 65 -2.55 -24.53 -28.98
C SER A 65 -3.98 -25.07 -29.09
N VAL A 66 -4.92 -24.42 -28.42
CA VAL A 66 -6.35 -24.72 -28.45
C VAL A 66 -7.10 -23.45 -28.84
N SER A 67 -7.79 -23.44 -29.98
CA SER A 67 -8.51 -22.24 -30.41
C SER A 67 -9.84 -22.49 -31.10
N ASP A 68 -10.75 -21.51 -31.03
CA ASP A 68 -12.03 -21.49 -31.75
C ASP A 68 -12.89 -22.75 -31.51
N ILE A 69 -12.94 -23.18 -30.24
CA ILE A 69 -13.67 -24.36 -29.81
C ILE A 69 -14.80 -23.96 -28.88
N THR A 70 -15.97 -24.54 -29.12
CA THR A 70 -17.11 -24.47 -28.18
C THR A 70 -17.25 -25.80 -27.46
N ILE A 71 -17.44 -25.78 -26.14
CA ILE A 71 -17.67 -26.96 -25.30
C ILE A 71 -19.00 -26.76 -24.60
N ILE A 72 -19.98 -27.65 -24.83
CA ILE A 72 -21.35 -27.49 -24.32
C ILE A 72 -21.68 -28.60 -23.33
N ALA A 73 -22.23 -28.21 -22.18
CA ALA A 73 -22.71 -29.08 -21.11
C ALA A 73 -21.71 -30.15 -20.61
N PRO A 74 -20.42 -29.84 -20.40
CA PRO A 74 -19.51 -30.75 -19.70
C PRO A 74 -19.70 -30.67 -18.17
N ASN A 75 -19.10 -31.57 -17.38
CA ASN A 75 -18.92 -31.27 -15.96
C ASN A 75 -17.88 -30.16 -15.78
N ILE A 76 -16.73 -30.29 -16.46
CA ILE A 76 -15.66 -29.29 -16.54
C ILE A 76 -15.33 -29.02 -18.02
N GLY A 77 -15.28 -27.75 -18.43
CA GLY A 77 -14.95 -27.41 -19.83
C GLY A 77 -13.52 -27.74 -20.20
N VAL A 78 -12.58 -26.99 -19.65
CA VAL A 78 -11.14 -27.15 -19.85
C VAL A 78 -10.47 -27.42 -18.52
N GLN A 79 -9.64 -28.45 -18.46
CA GLN A 79 -8.86 -28.78 -17.27
C GLN A 79 -7.37 -28.87 -17.61
N LEU A 80 -6.53 -28.13 -16.89
CA LEU A 80 -5.09 -28.33 -16.87
C LEU A 80 -4.72 -28.92 -15.51
N ASP A 81 -4.00 -30.05 -15.56
CA ASP A 81 -3.68 -30.84 -14.38
C ASP A 81 -2.17 -31.02 -14.28
N GLY A 82 -1.60 -30.63 -13.14
CA GLY A 82 -0.20 -30.89 -12.81
C GLY A 82 0.14 -32.38 -12.67
N TYR A 83 -0.88 -33.21 -12.42
CA TYR A 83 -0.81 -34.67 -12.38
C TYR A 83 0.27 -35.19 -11.40
N THR A 84 1.05 -36.19 -11.80
CA THR A 84 1.82 -37.03 -10.86
C THR A 84 3.33 -36.88 -10.94
N ASN A 85 3.88 -36.48 -12.09
CA ASN A 85 5.33 -36.45 -12.30
C ASN A 85 5.84 -35.00 -12.45
N PRO A 86 6.73 -34.52 -11.57
CA PRO A 86 7.24 -33.15 -11.64
C PRO A 86 8.10 -32.89 -12.88
N SER A 87 8.58 -33.93 -13.56
CA SER A 87 9.31 -33.79 -14.83
C SER A 87 8.40 -33.62 -16.05
N PHE A 88 7.08 -33.79 -15.89
CA PHE A 88 6.10 -33.72 -16.96
C PHE A 88 5.10 -32.57 -16.72
N PRO A 89 5.58 -31.32 -16.67
CA PRO A 89 4.74 -30.16 -16.35
C PRO A 89 3.68 -29.91 -17.43
N CYS A 90 2.59 -29.25 -17.01
CA CYS A 90 1.56 -28.70 -17.90
C CYS A 90 1.69 -27.16 -17.95
N TYR A 91 2.55 -26.66 -18.85
CA TYR A 91 2.85 -25.22 -18.92
C TYR A 91 2.95 -24.67 -20.34
N TRP A 92 3.03 -23.35 -20.50
CA TRP A 92 3.24 -22.69 -21.80
C TRP A 92 2.24 -23.11 -22.89
N ASN A 93 1.02 -23.45 -22.51
CA ASN A 93 -0.05 -23.74 -23.46
C ASN A 93 -0.88 -22.47 -23.72
N ASN A 94 -1.49 -22.40 -24.89
CA ASN A 94 -2.28 -21.26 -25.35
C ASN A 94 -3.72 -21.66 -25.65
N PHE A 95 -4.65 -20.90 -25.09
CA PHE A 95 -6.09 -21.03 -25.29
C PHE A 95 -6.62 -19.71 -25.83
N ASP A 96 -7.29 -19.74 -26.98
CA ASP A 96 -7.72 -18.53 -27.66
C ASP A 96 -9.13 -18.70 -28.24
N ARG A 97 -10.08 -17.83 -27.85
CA ARG A 97 -11.49 -17.92 -28.27
C ARG A 97 -12.13 -19.29 -27.98
N VAL A 98 -11.88 -19.82 -26.79
CA VAL A 98 -12.54 -21.05 -26.30
C VAL A 98 -13.77 -20.66 -25.49
N LEU A 99 -14.93 -21.21 -25.86
CA LEU A 99 -16.20 -20.98 -25.19
C LEU A 99 -16.66 -22.26 -24.49
N VAL A 100 -16.94 -22.17 -23.20
CA VAL A 100 -17.53 -23.24 -22.40
C VAL A 100 -18.92 -22.81 -21.96
N GLU A 101 -19.94 -23.59 -22.32
CA GLU A 101 -21.33 -23.32 -22.01
C GLU A 101 -21.93 -24.40 -21.10
N GLN A 102 -22.82 -23.99 -20.20
CA GLN A 102 -23.66 -24.90 -19.38
C GLN A 102 -22.86 -25.95 -18.58
N PHE A 103 -21.65 -25.61 -18.15
CA PHE A 103 -20.82 -26.49 -17.34
C PHE A 103 -21.46 -26.77 -15.97
N ALA A 104 -21.32 -27.99 -15.45
CA ALA A 104 -21.91 -28.35 -14.15
C ALA A 104 -21.04 -27.92 -12.95
N ILE A 105 -19.72 -27.94 -13.10
CA ILE A 105 -18.77 -27.65 -12.02
C ILE A 105 -17.93 -26.41 -12.36
N HIS A 106 -17.02 -26.51 -13.34
CA HIS A 106 -16.12 -25.41 -13.71
C HIS A 106 -16.10 -25.16 -15.23
N GLY A 107 -16.00 -23.90 -15.65
CA GLY A 107 -15.71 -23.59 -17.04
C GLY A 107 -14.27 -23.97 -17.39
N PHE A 108 -13.33 -23.35 -16.68
CA PHE A 108 -11.89 -23.61 -16.77
C PHE A 108 -11.35 -23.97 -15.39
N HIS A 109 -10.52 -25.00 -15.31
CA HIS A 109 -9.97 -25.51 -14.07
C HIS A 109 -8.46 -25.77 -14.18
N LEU A 110 -7.65 -25.10 -13.37
CA LEU A 110 -6.21 -25.33 -13.28
C LEU A 110 -5.87 -25.81 -11.87
N TYR A 111 -5.44 -27.07 -11.75
CA TYR A 111 -5.18 -27.71 -10.46
C TYR A 111 -4.05 -28.74 -10.58
N ARG A 112 -3.71 -29.40 -9.48
CA ARG A 112 -2.72 -30.48 -9.48
C ARG A 112 -3.27 -31.68 -8.70
N SER A 113 -3.59 -32.75 -9.42
CA SER A 113 -4.17 -33.95 -8.82
C SER A 113 -3.17 -34.83 -8.03
N GLY A 114 -1.87 -34.53 -8.06
CA GLY A 114 -0.83 -35.39 -7.50
C GLY A 114 0.48 -34.66 -7.21
N ALA A 115 1.60 -35.38 -7.23
CA ALA A 115 2.93 -34.84 -6.89
C ALA A 115 3.63 -34.10 -8.04
N GLY A 116 2.94 -33.87 -9.17
CA GLY A 116 3.51 -33.19 -10.33
C GLY A 116 3.72 -31.69 -10.13
N ASP A 117 4.20 -31.02 -11.16
CA ASP A 117 4.35 -29.57 -11.15
C ASP A 117 3.00 -28.89 -11.40
N THR A 118 2.76 -27.75 -10.77
CA THR A 118 1.51 -26.99 -10.94
C THR A 118 1.37 -26.46 -12.37
N PRO A 119 0.14 -26.32 -12.91
CA PRO A 119 -0.05 -25.64 -14.18
C PRO A 119 0.56 -24.24 -14.13
N ASN A 120 1.44 -23.92 -15.07
CA ASN A 120 2.17 -22.66 -15.02
C ASN A 120 2.34 -21.97 -16.38
N ALA A 121 2.48 -20.65 -16.37
CA ALA A 121 2.73 -19.84 -17.55
C ALA A 121 1.81 -20.10 -18.77
N ASN A 122 0.58 -20.58 -18.55
CA ASN A 122 -0.41 -20.79 -19.60
C ASN A 122 -1.12 -19.47 -19.94
N LYS A 123 -1.54 -19.32 -21.20
CA LYS A 123 -2.15 -18.09 -21.72
C LYS A 123 -3.56 -18.37 -22.19
N PHE A 124 -4.50 -17.60 -21.67
CA PHE A 124 -5.91 -17.63 -22.02
C PHE A 124 -6.28 -16.25 -22.57
N HIS A 125 -6.78 -16.23 -23.79
CA HIS A 125 -7.17 -15.01 -24.48
C HIS A 125 -8.58 -15.16 -25.04
N ALA A 126 -9.45 -14.18 -24.79
CA ALA A 126 -10.85 -14.19 -25.24
C ALA A 126 -11.60 -15.49 -24.89
N CYS A 127 -11.24 -16.13 -23.77
CA CYS A 127 -11.86 -17.37 -23.30
C CYS A 127 -13.09 -17.06 -22.45
N ARG A 128 -14.13 -17.89 -22.55
CA ARG A 128 -15.46 -17.56 -22.06
C ARG A 128 -16.09 -18.75 -21.35
N ALA A 129 -16.62 -18.53 -20.16
CA ALA A 129 -17.40 -19.49 -19.39
C ALA A 129 -18.80 -18.93 -19.16
N TYR A 130 -19.82 -19.50 -19.82
CA TYR A 130 -21.20 -19.05 -19.78
C TYR A 130 -22.11 -20.15 -19.23
N SER A 131 -22.68 -19.95 -18.05
CA SER A 131 -23.64 -20.88 -17.47
C SER A 131 -24.94 -20.98 -18.29
N LEU A 132 -25.32 -19.89 -18.99
CA LEU A 132 -26.61 -19.74 -19.68
C LEU A 132 -27.82 -20.06 -18.77
N GLY A 133 -27.68 -19.74 -17.47
CA GLY A 133 -28.72 -20.01 -16.47
C GLY A 133 -28.72 -21.44 -15.93
N THR A 134 -27.86 -22.33 -16.41
CA THR A 134 -27.68 -23.66 -15.83
C THR A 134 -26.96 -23.55 -14.49
N ALA A 135 -27.52 -24.20 -13.45
CA ALA A 135 -26.88 -24.25 -12.15
C ALA A 135 -25.51 -24.93 -12.23
N CYS A 136 -24.51 -24.32 -11.59
CA CYS A 136 -23.18 -24.86 -11.44
C CYS A 136 -22.69 -24.72 -10.00
N THR A 137 -21.84 -25.65 -9.54
CA THR A 137 -21.37 -25.70 -8.14
C THR A 137 -19.99 -25.08 -7.93
N GLY A 138 -19.25 -24.81 -9.01
CA GLY A 138 -17.90 -24.27 -8.97
C GLY A 138 -17.83 -22.83 -9.48
N ALA A 139 -17.07 -22.60 -10.54
CA ALA A 139 -16.74 -21.25 -11.03
C ALA A 139 -16.60 -21.20 -12.56
N GLY A 140 -16.66 -20.00 -13.13
CA GLY A 140 -16.33 -19.79 -14.54
C GLY A 140 -14.87 -20.15 -14.80
N PHE A 141 -13.97 -19.55 -14.00
CA PHE A 141 -12.55 -19.90 -13.96
C PHE A 141 -12.16 -20.23 -12.52
N TYR A 142 -11.71 -21.45 -12.29
CA TYR A 142 -11.08 -21.83 -11.04
C TYR A 142 -9.60 -22.12 -11.27
N ILE A 143 -8.76 -21.25 -10.73
CA ILE A 143 -7.33 -21.42 -10.72
C ILE A 143 -7.02 -21.89 -9.31
N GLU A 144 -6.96 -23.20 -9.06
CA GLU A 144 -6.93 -23.79 -7.71
C GLU A 144 -5.51 -23.80 -7.13
N GLU A 145 -4.56 -24.32 -7.91
CA GLU A 145 -3.15 -24.49 -7.50
C GLU A 145 -2.16 -24.00 -8.57
N ALA A 146 -2.61 -23.24 -9.56
CA ALA A 146 -1.75 -22.82 -10.67
C ALA A 146 -0.78 -21.71 -10.23
N ARG A 147 0.49 -21.80 -10.65
CA ARG A 147 1.56 -20.87 -10.25
C ARG A 147 2.28 -20.25 -11.44
N TYR A 148 3.05 -19.20 -11.20
CA TYR A 148 4.03 -18.60 -12.12
C TYR A 148 3.44 -18.13 -13.47
N ASN A 149 2.65 -17.04 -13.42
CA ASN A 149 2.27 -16.24 -14.58
C ASN A 149 1.27 -16.90 -15.55
N ASN A 150 0.28 -17.61 -15.01
CA ASN A 150 -0.93 -17.91 -15.79
C ASN A 150 -1.68 -16.59 -16.04
N ALA A 151 -1.96 -16.30 -17.31
CA ALA A 151 -2.54 -15.02 -17.71
C ALA A 151 -3.87 -15.22 -18.44
N PHE A 152 -4.86 -14.43 -18.04
CA PHE A 152 -6.21 -14.42 -18.56
C PHE A 152 -6.50 -13.01 -19.07
N VAL A 153 -6.57 -12.87 -20.39
CA VAL A 153 -6.71 -11.57 -21.07
C VAL A 153 -8.04 -11.57 -21.82
N ASP A 154 -8.86 -10.56 -21.55
CA ASP A 154 -10.20 -10.40 -22.13
C ASP A 154 -11.07 -11.66 -21.92
N CYS A 155 -10.93 -12.30 -20.76
CA CYS A 155 -11.68 -13.51 -20.41
C CYS A 155 -12.97 -13.16 -19.68
N GLU A 156 -14.03 -13.93 -19.93
CA GLU A 156 -15.38 -13.60 -19.45
C GLU A 156 -16.02 -14.78 -18.72
N ALA A 157 -16.56 -14.52 -17.53
CA ALA A 157 -17.32 -15.49 -16.75
C ALA A 157 -18.70 -14.93 -16.41
N ASN A 158 -19.72 -15.54 -17.01
CA ASN A 158 -21.12 -15.33 -16.66
C ASN A 158 -21.64 -16.62 -16.01
N VAL A 159 -21.88 -16.56 -14.70
CA VAL A 159 -22.17 -17.76 -13.91
C VAL A 159 -23.52 -17.65 -13.21
N HIS A 160 -24.15 -18.80 -12.99
CA HIS A 160 -25.41 -18.88 -12.26
C HIS A 160 -25.22 -18.49 -10.79
N GLY A 161 -26.27 -18.01 -10.13
CA GLY A 161 -26.23 -17.57 -8.72
C GLY A 161 -25.98 -18.68 -7.69
N SER A 162 -25.72 -19.92 -8.13
CA SER A 162 -25.28 -21.04 -7.30
C SER A 162 -23.76 -21.26 -7.34
N ALA A 163 -23.06 -20.54 -8.23
CA ALA A 163 -21.61 -20.61 -8.35
C ALA A 163 -20.93 -20.05 -7.10
N GLN A 164 -19.69 -20.42 -6.88
CA GLN A 164 -18.85 -19.92 -5.79
C GLN A 164 -18.11 -18.64 -6.15
N GLY A 165 -18.02 -18.32 -7.44
CA GLY A 165 -17.41 -17.10 -7.98
C GLY A 165 -17.34 -17.12 -9.51
N CYS A 166 -17.22 -15.95 -10.14
CA CYS A 166 -16.93 -15.89 -11.58
C CYS A 166 -15.48 -16.36 -11.83
N PHE A 167 -14.54 -15.76 -11.11
CA PHE A 167 -13.14 -16.16 -11.02
C PHE A 167 -12.79 -16.50 -9.57
N ILE A 168 -12.17 -17.66 -9.35
CA ILE A 168 -11.64 -18.05 -8.04
C ILE A 168 -10.15 -18.30 -8.18
N ILE A 169 -9.37 -17.60 -7.36
CA ILE A 169 -7.93 -17.80 -7.21
C ILE A 169 -7.70 -18.55 -5.91
N GLY A 170 -7.31 -19.82 -6.01
CA GLY A 170 -7.19 -20.77 -4.93
C GLY A 170 -5.96 -20.53 -4.05
N SER A 171 -5.95 -21.19 -2.89
CA SER A 171 -4.91 -21.04 -1.87
C SER A 171 -3.52 -21.50 -2.31
N GLY A 172 -3.43 -22.32 -3.37
CA GLY A 172 -2.16 -22.79 -3.92
C GLY A 172 -1.58 -21.87 -5.00
N CYS A 173 -2.26 -20.75 -5.31
CA CYS A 173 -1.89 -19.88 -6.42
C CYS A 173 -0.79 -18.88 -6.08
N ASP A 174 0.04 -18.64 -7.09
CA ASP A 174 1.15 -17.70 -7.03
C ASP A 174 1.28 -17.04 -8.41
N LYS A 175 1.16 -15.70 -8.46
CA LYS A 175 1.28 -14.90 -9.70
C LYS A 175 0.25 -15.27 -10.77
N THR A 176 -1.02 -14.97 -10.49
CA THR A 176 -2.08 -14.98 -11.51
C THR A 176 -2.30 -13.58 -12.06
N LEU A 177 -2.43 -13.45 -13.39
CA LEU A 177 -2.67 -12.18 -14.07
C LEU A 177 -4.04 -12.18 -14.74
N LEU A 178 -4.91 -11.27 -14.31
CA LEU A 178 -6.23 -11.02 -14.91
C LEU A 178 -6.21 -9.64 -15.57
N ILE A 179 -6.40 -9.59 -16.89
CA ILE A 179 -6.44 -8.35 -17.67
C ILE A 179 -7.79 -8.25 -18.37
N ASN A 180 -8.51 -7.16 -18.10
CA ASN A 180 -9.87 -6.92 -18.56
C ASN A 180 -10.83 -8.10 -18.29
N PRO A 181 -10.85 -8.71 -17.08
CA PRO A 181 -11.81 -9.76 -16.80
C PRO A 181 -13.23 -9.18 -16.82
N TYR A 182 -14.14 -9.89 -17.46
CA TYR A 182 -15.58 -9.64 -17.39
C TYR A 182 -16.20 -10.66 -16.45
N ALA A 183 -16.86 -10.19 -15.39
CA ALA A 183 -17.50 -11.06 -14.43
C ALA A 183 -18.96 -10.63 -14.23
N GLU A 184 -19.89 -11.54 -14.47
CA GLU A 184 -21.33 -11.31 -14.32
C GLU A 184 -21.99 -12.47 -13.58
N SER A 185 -22.82 -12.12 -12.61
CA SER A 185 -23.63 -13.08 -11.86
C SER A 185 -24.72 -12.36 -11.06
N TYR A 186 -25.40 -13.10 -10.19
CA TYR A 186 -26.42 -12.62 -9.27
C TYR A 186 -26.37 -13.45 -7.97
N ASN A 187 -27.19 -13.12 -6.97
CA ASN A 187 -27.27 -13.85 -5.70
C ASN A 187 -25.97 -13.79 -4.88
N SER A 188 -25.33 -12.61 -4.88
CA SER A 188 -24.12 -12.28 -4.13
C SER A 188 -22.87 -13.08 -4.52
N VAL A 189 -22.86 -13.71 -5.70
CA VAL A 189 -21.68 -14.42 -6.20
C VAL A 189 -20.55 -13.41 -6.45
N PRO A 190 -19.35 -13.61 -5.86
CA PRO A 190 -18.23 -12.69 -6.04
C PRO A 190 -17.73 -12.70 -7.49
N ASN A 191 -17.32 -11.54 -8.00
CA ASN A 191 -16.71 -11.45 -9.32
C ASN A 191 -15.32 -12.12 -9.30
N ILE A 192 -14.46 -11.69 -8.39
CA ILE A 192 -13.16 -12.34 -8.14
C ILE A 192 -13.10 -12.72 -6.66
N LYS A 193 -12.91 -14.01 -6.38
CA LYS A 193 -12.65 -14.52 -5.04
C LYS A 193 -11.16 -14.87 -4.93
N LEU A 194 -10.47 -14.26 -3.97
CA LEU A 194 -9.09 -14.57 -3.63
C LEU A 194 -9.10 -15.40 -2.36
N GLU A 195 -8.72 -16.67 -2.43
CA GLU A 195 -8.70 -17.55 -1.27
C GLU A 195 -7.49 -17.26 -0.38
N SER A 196 -7.62 -17.59 0.91
CA SER A 196 -6.53 -17.54 1.88
C SER A 196 -5.34 -18.36 1.40
N GLY A 197 -4.17 -17.73 1.28
CA GLY A 197 -2.94 -18.35 0.79
C GLY A 197 -2.63 -18.06 -0.68
N SER A 198 -3.58 -17.51 -1.45
CA SER A 198 -3.28 -17.01 -2.80
C SER A 198 -2.37 -15.78 -2.70
N ILE A 199 -1.33 -15.71 -3.54
CA ILE A 199 -0.34 -14.62 -3.50
C ILE A 199 -0.07 -13.99 -4.86
N GLU A 200 0.32 -12.71 -4.85
CA GLU A 200 0.76 -11.93 -6.01
C GLU A 200 -0.24 -11.92 -7.19
N THR A 201 -1.54 -11.90 -6.90
CA THR A 201 -2.55 -11.77 -7.97
C THR A 201 -2.60 -10.33 -8.48
N SER A 202 -2.59 -10.17 -9.80
CA SER A 202 -2.70 -8.86 -10.45
C SER A 202 -3.98 -8.76 -11.26
N ILE A 203 -4.78 -7.72 -11.00
CA ILE A 203 -6.10 -7.52 -11.59
C ILE A 203 -6.18 -6.15 -12.24
N PHE A 204 -6.42 -6.11 -13.55
CA PHE A 204 -6.51 -4.88 -14.33
C PHE A 204 -7.87 -4.75 -14.99
N ASN A 205 -8.55 -3.62 -14.80
CA ASN A 205 -9.81 -3.26 -15.47
C ASN A 205 -10.92 -4.32 -15.32
N LEU A 206 -11.23 -4.73 -14.08
CA LEU A 206 -12.35 -5.62 -13.85
C LEU A 206 -13.67 -4.93 -14.21
N LEU A 207 -14.42 -5.52 -15.13
CA LEU A 207 -15.85 -5.26 -15.28
C LEU A 207 -16.60 -6.15 -14.29
N SER A 208 -17.09 -5.55 -13.21
CA SER A 208 -17.89 -6.20 -12.18
C SER A 208 -19.37 -5.91 -12.43
N ALA A 209 -20.07 -6.90 -12.98
CA ALA A 209 -21.52 -6.92 -13.22
C ALA A 209 -22.19 -8.01 -12.38
N SER A 210 -21.81 -8.12 -11.10
CA SER A 210 -22.47 -8.99 -10.12
C SER A 210 -23.02 -8.14 -8.97
N ASP A 211 -24.02 -8.67 -8.26
CA ASP A 211 -24.49 -8.12 -6.98
C ASP A 211 -23.66 -8.59 -5.77
N GLY A 212 -22.63 -9.42 -6.00
CA GLY A 212 -21.60 -9.78 -5.03
C GLY A 212 -20.43 -8.79 -4.97
N ALA A 213 -19.42 -9.10 -4.16
CA ALA A 213 -18.21 -8.28 -4.07
C ALA A 213 -17.43 -8.28 -5.40
N ALA A 214 -16.98 -7.10 -5.84
CA ALA A 214 -16.10 -6.97 -7.00
C ALA A 214 -14.80 -7.76 -6.80
N ILE A 215 -14.19 -7.65 -5.61
CA ILE A 215 -13.08 -8.49 -5.18
C ILE A 215 -13.40 -8.92 -3.75
N TRP A 216 -13.62 -10.22 -3.55
CA TRP A 216 -13.71 -10.81 -2.22
C TRP A 216 -12.34 -11.33 -1.82
N ASP A 217 -11.66 -10.53 -1.00
CA ASP A 217 -10.31 -10.81 -0.53
C ASP A 217 -10.31 -11.61 0.77
N LEU A 218 -9.85 -12.86 0.69
CA LEU A 218 -9.48 -13.70 1.84
C LEU A 218 -7.97 -13.95 1.91
N SER A 219 -7.18 -13.39 0.98
CA SER A 219 -5.72 -13.60 0.91
C SER A 219 -4.94 -12.74 1.89
N GLY A 220 -5.60 -11.79 2.56
CA GLY A 220 -4.95 -10.84 3.47
C GLY A 220 -4.36 -9.64 2.75
N GLY A 221 -4.86 -9.34 1.54
CA GLY A 221 -4.39 -8.20 0.76
C GLY A 221 -3.22 -8.50 -0.17
N GLU A 222 -2.93 -9.78 -0.42
CA GLU A 222 -1.87 -10.29 -1.31
C GLU A 222 -2.25 -10.19 -2.80
N TYR A 223 -2.68 -9.00 -3.20
CA TYR A 223 -3.03 -8.70 -4.58
C TYR A 223 -2.82 -7.21 -4.91
N THR A 224 -2.65 -6.95 -6.20
CA THR A 224 -2.67 -5.60 -6.78
C THR A 224 -3.87 -5.47 -7.71
N ALA A 225 -4.59 -4.36 -7.57
CA ALA A 225 -5.75 -4.03 -8.40
C ALA A 225 -5.61 -2.65 -9.01
N TYR A 226 -5.81 -2.55 -10.32
CA TYR A 226 -5.89 -1.30 -11.06
C TYR A 226 -7.24 -1.21 -11.78
N ASN A 227 -8.02 -0.18 -11.46
CA ASN A 227 -9.37 0.02 -11.96
C ASN A 227 -10.26 -1.23 -11.82
N ALA A 228 -10.19 -1.91 -10.67
CA ALA A 228 -10.82 -3.21 -10.48
C ALA A 228 -11.57 -3.39 -9.13
N GLY A 229 -11.21 -2.65 -8.09
CA GLY A 229 -11.86 -2.78 -6.78
C GLY A 229 -13.16 -1.98 -6.62
N TYR A 230 -13.80 -2.17 -5.46
CA TYR A 230 -14.90 -1.36 -4.93
C TYR A 230 -14.86 -1.38 -3.40
N PRO A 231 -15.15 -0.27 -2.69
CA PRO A 231 -15.40 1.07 -3.22
C PRO A 231 -14.13 1.73 -3.80
N ASN A 232 -12.95 1.30 -3.35
CA ASN A 232 -11.67 1.77 -3.88
C ASN A 232 -11.31 1.01 -5.15
N LYS A 233 -11.22 1.72 -6.27
CA LYS A 233 -10.91 1.12 -7.58
C LYS A 233 -9.50 0.55 -7.68
N ASN A 234 -8.54 1.16 -6.98
CA ASN A 234 -7.14 0.78 -7.02
C ASN A 234 -6.67 0.31 -5.64
N ARG A 235 -5.89 -0.76 -5.61
CA ARG A 235 -5.11 -1.22 -4.47
C ARG A 235 -3.71 -1.54 -4.97
N LEU A 236 -2.71 -0.88 -4.41
CA LEU A 236 -1.31 -1.12 -4.74
C LEU A 236 -0.62 -1.70 -3.52
N GLN A 237 0.20 -2.74 -3.72
CA GLN A 237 1.19 -3.16 -2.72
C GLN A 237 2.32 -2.11 -2.63
N LYS A 238 3.26 -2.29 -1.69
CA LYS A 238 4.40 -1.39 -1.52
C LYS A 238 5.11 -1.17 -2.86
N THR A 239 5.10 0.08 -3.33
CA THR A 239 5.56 0.46 -4.66
C THR A 239 6.56 1.60 -4.56
N THR A 240 7.70 1.50 -5.25
CA THR A 240 8.65 2.61 -5.42
C THR A 240 8.15 3.52 -6.53
N CYS A 241 8.00 4.80 -6.22
CA CYS A 241 7.63 5.83 -7.18
C CYS A 241 8.80 6.82 -7.32
N ILE A 242 9.21 7.13 -8.55
CA ILE A 242 10.27 8.11 -8.81
C ILE A 242 9.73 9.54 -8.65
N ASP A 243 8.51 9.77 -9.14
CA ASP A 243 7.83 11.06 -9.06
C ASP A 243 6.31 10.84 -9.02
N MET A 244 5.63 11.48 -8.06
CA MET A 244 4.20 11.39 -7.84
C MET A 244 3.61 12.80 -7.72
N ASN A 245 2.72 13.15 -8.64
CA ASN A 245 1.83 14.29 -8.49
C ASN A 245 0.43 13.80 -8.09
N ALA A 246 -0.01 14.16 -6.88
CA ALA A 246 -1.36 13.90 -6.41
C ALA A 246 -2.13 15.22 -6.34
N THR A 247 -3.27 15.30 -7.04
CA THR A 247 -4.19 16.46 -6.91
C THR A 247 -4.73 16.58 -5.49
N LEU A 248 -4.94 15.45 -4.81
CA LEU A 248 -5.33 15.39 -3.41
C LEU A 248 -4.76 14.12 -2.78
N GLN A 249 -4.03 14.29 -1.67
CA GLN A 249 -3.59 13.19 -0.83
C GLN A 249 -4.56 13.05 0.35
N ARG A 250 -5.19 11.88 0.45
CA ARG A 250 -5.94 11.48 1.65
C ARG A 250 -5.08 10.51 2.43
N PHE A 251 -4.92 10.79 3.72
CA PHE A 251 -4.22 9.90 4.64
C PHE A 251 -5.25 9.02 5.33
N ASP A 252 -4.90 7.76 5.53
CA ASP A 252 -5.61 6.95 6.52
C ASP A 252 -5.18 7.44 7.91
N THR A 253 -6.13 7.49 8.84
CA THR A 253 -5.92 8.08 10.17
C THR A 253 -6.34 7.13 11.26
N GLU A 254 -5.54 7.02 12.31
CA GLU A 254 -5.91 6.27 13.51
C GLU A 254 -6.38 7.22 14.62
N TYR A 255 -7.51 6.92 15.25
CA TYR A 255 -8.00 7.61 16.44
C TYR A 255 -7.74 6.77 17.68
N ILE A 256 -7.04 7.35 18.67
CA ILE A 256 -6.65 6.68 19.89
C ILE A 256 -7.22 7.46 21.08
N ASP A 257 -8.07 6.83 21.89
CA ASP A 257 -8.58 7.40 23.15
C ASP A 257 -8.39 6.38 24.27
N SER A 258 -7.30 6.55 25.02
CA SER A 258 -6.86 5.58 26.03
C SER A 258 -5.99 6.23 27.10
N SER A 259 -5.52 5.42 28.05
CA SER A 259 -4.53 5.79 29.07
C SER A 259 -3.47 4.69 29.19
N GLY A 260 -2.34 5.00 29.83
CA GLY A 260 -1.26 4.03 29.98
C GLY A 260 -0.30 4.07 28.79
N SER A 261 -0.30 3.05 27.93
CA SER A 261 0.60 2.97 26.78
C SER A 261 -0.08 2.39 25.54
N VAL A 262 0.29 2.91 24.38
CA VAL A 262 -0.05 2.36 23.04
C VAL A 262 1.22 2.29 22.21
N THR A 263 1.37 1.25 21.40
CA THR A 263 2.46 1.13 20.43
C THR A 263 1.88 1.22 19.03
N LEU A 264 2.40 2.14 18.24
CA LEU A 264 1.99 2.37 16.86
C LEU A 264 2.69 1.38 15.93
N ASP A 265 2.05 1.07 14.80
CA ASP A 265 2.65 0.29 13.72
C ASP A 265 2.83 1.17 12.45
N THR A 266 3.12 0.54 11.31
CA THR A 266 3.31 1.24 10.03
C THR A 266 2.07 1.24 9.12
N SER A 267 0.90 0.87 9.67
CA SER A 267 -0.35 0.85 8.91
C SER A 267 -0.93 2.25 8.69
N HIS A 268 -0.61 3.22 9.56
CA HIS A 268 -1.08 4.60 9.48
C HIS A 268 0.09 5.58 9.64
N SER A 269 -0.01 6.76 9.01
CA SER A 269 0.98 7.84 9.16
C SER A 269 0.49 8.98 10.07
N VAL A 270 -0.81 9.03 10.38
CA VAL A 270 -1.42 10.13 11.12
C VAL A 270 -2.27 9.59 12.27
N HIS A 271 -1.91 9.97 13.49
CA HIS A 271 -2.52 9.50 14.72
C HIS A 271 -3.12 10.68 15.48
N LEU A 272 -4.44 10.64 15.69
CA LEU A 272 -5.20 11.63 16.44
C LEU A 272 -5.45 11.06 17.84
N VAL A 273 -4.78 11.62 18.84
CA VAL A 273 -4.64 11.00 20.15
C VAL A 273 -5.33 11.84 21.23
N SER A 274 -6.14 11.17 22.03
CA SER A 274 -6.80 11.69 23.22
C SER A 274 -6.21 11.02 24.46
N SER A 275 -5.79 11.84 25.42
CA SER A 275 -5.40 11.42 26.77
C SER A 275 -6.43 11.86 27.82
N PHE A 276 -7.71 12.01 27.43
CA PHE A 276 -8.75 12.52 28.31
C PHE A 276 -8.93 11.64 29.56
N GLY A 277 -8.85 10.32 29.40
CA GLY A 277 -8.97 9.33 30.49
C GLY A 277 -7.76 9.19 31.42
N GLY A 278 -6.62 9.81 31.08
CA GLY A 278 -5.38 9.74 31.86
C GLY A 278 -4.14 9.95 30.99
N ALA A 279 -2.98 10.16 31.62
CA ALA A 279 -1.71 10.25 30.88
C ALA A 279 -1.48 9.03 29.99
N LEU A 280 -0.91 9.25 28.81
CA LEU A 280 -0.74 8.25 27.77
C LEU A 280 0.68 8.30 27.22
N THR A 281 1.30 7.12 27.10
CA THR A 281 2.56 6.93 26.39
C THR A 281 2.26 6.38 25.00
N VAL A 282 2.76 7.06 23.96
CA VAL A 282 2.64 6.63 22.57
C VAL A 282 4.02 6.20 22.10
N ASN A 283 4.23 4.91 21.87
CA ASN A 283 5.49 4.38 21.36
C ASN A 283 5.43 4.35 19.82
N LEU A 284 6.31 5.08 19.16
CA LEU A 284 6.62 4.88 17.74
C LEU A 284 7.15 3.46 17.54
N PRO A 285 6.94 2.83 16.36
CA PRO A 285 7.56 1.54 16.08
C PRO A 285 9.08 1.66 16.07
N ASN A 286 9.78 0.54 16.21
CA ASN A 286 11.24 0.51 16.08
C ASN A 286 11.65 1.14 14.74
N ALA A 287 12.60 2.09 14.77
CA ALA A 287 13.00 2.83 13.58
C ALA A 287 13.46 1.92 12.43
N ALA A 288 14.09 0.77 12.73
CA ALA A 288 14.56 -0.19 11.74
C ALA A 288 13.42 -0.79 10.91
N ASP A 289 12.27 -1.05 11.53
CA ASP A 289 11.08 -1.59 10.87
C ASP A 289 10.27 -0.52 10.12
N ALA A 290 10.62 0.75 10.32
CA ALA A 290 9.91 1.91 9.80
C ALA A 290 10.76 2.81 8.89
N THR A 291 11.82 2.27 8.27
CA THR A 291 12.74 3.06 7.41
C THR A 291 11.99 3.90 6.36
N GLY A 292 12.17 5.22 6.42
CA GLY A 292 11.54 6.18 5.51
C GLY A 292 10.07 6.51 5.82
N ALA A 293 9.50 5.93 6.89
CA ALA A 293 8.15 6.25 7.33
C ALA A 293 8.13 7.61 8.05
N MET A 294 7.10 8.40 7.75
CA MET A 294 6.78 9.62 8.46
C MET A 294 5.56 9.37 9.36
N MET A 295 5.69 9.72 10.64
CA MET A 295 4.65 9.56 11.65
C MET A 295 4.25 10.91 12.22
N VAL A 296 2.94 11.15 12.29
CA VAL A 296 2.34 12.32 12.93
C VAL A 296 1.54 11.86 14.14
N VAL A 297 1.79 12.48 15.28
CA VAL A 297 1.01 12.32 16.51
C VAL A 297 0.49 13.69 16.92
N LYS A 298 -0.84 13.83 17.01
CA LYS A 298 -1.49 15.09 17.42
C LYS A 298 -2.39 14.85 18.62
N LYS A 299 -2.19 15.64 19.69
CA LYS A 299 -3.12 15.69 20.82
C LYS A 299 -4.37 16.46 20.41
N ILE A 300 -5.54 15.85 20.58
CA ILE A 300 -6.82 16.44 20.16
C ILE A 300 -7.79 16.71 21.31
N ASP A 301 -7.45 16.30 22.53
CA ASP A 301 -8.27 16.56 23.71
C ASP A 301 -7.74 17.73 24.54
N SER A 302 -8.64 18.34 25.32
CA SER A 302 -8.38 19.52 26.15
C SER A 302 -7.96 19.19 27.59
N SER A 303 -7.74 17.91 27.93
CA SER A 303 -7.33 17.53 29.28
C SER A 303 -5.90 17.99 29.60
N ALA A 304 -5.60 18.15 30.89
CA ALA A 304 -4.26 18.45 31.40
C ALA A 304 -3.30 17.24 31.38
N ASN A 305 -3.79 16.07 30.96
CA ASN A 305 -2.97 14.87 30.87
C ASN A 305 -1.98 15.01 29.71
N VAL A 306 -0.72 14.69 29.98
CA VAL A 306 0.36 14.75 29.00
C VAL A 306 0.40 13.47 28.18
N ILE A 307 0.61 13.62 26.87
CA ILE A 307 1.01 12.52 25.99
C ILE A 307 2.53 12.51 25.91
N THR A 308 3.13 11.38 26.28
CA THR A 308 4.58 11.15 26.15
C THR A 308 4.83 10.27 24.94
N ILE A 309 5.57 10.76 23.95
CA ILE A 309 5.95 10.00 22.77
C ILE A 309 7.34 9.42 22.98
N LYS A 310 7.48 8.11 22.76
CA LYS A 310 8.71 7.33 22.85
C LYS A 310 8.91 6.52 21.58
N GLU A 311 9.96 5.71 21.54
CA GLU A 311 10.13 4.64 20.57
C GLU A 311 10.03 3.29 21.30
N ASP A 312 9.38 2.31 20.68
CA ASP A 312 9.35 0.97 21.19
C ASP A 312 10.77 0.37 21.20
N SER A 313 11.28 0.07 22.39
CA SER A 313 12.64 -0.43 22.63
C SER A 313 13.81 0.47 22.16
N GLY A 314 13.55 1.75 21.87
CA GLY A 314 14.55 2.70 21.36
C GLY A 314 14.76 3.95 22.21
N ASN A 315 15.54 4.90 21.69
CA ASN A 315 15.87 6.15 22.40
C ASN A 315 14.78 7.22 22.25
N GLY A 316 13.80 6.99 21.37
CA GLY A 316 12.73 7.96 21.09
C GLY A 316 13.11 8.96 20.00
N PRO A 317 12.16 9.83 19.62
CA PRO A 317 12.40 10.88 18.62
C PRO A 317 13.46 11.89 19.09
N ASP A 318 14.45 12.18 18.23
CA ASP A 318 15.68 12.92 18.55
C ASP A 318 16.42 12.36 19.79
N ALA A 319 16.38 11.04 19.99
CA ALA A 319 16.98 10.34 21.13
C ALA A 319 16.50 10.81 22.52
N ARG A 320 15.21 11.18 22.62
CA ARG A 320 14.56 11.57 23.87
C ARG A 320 13.06 11.25 23.88
N ASP A 321 12.47 11.32 25.06
CA ASP A 321 11.01 11.42 25.20
C ASP A 321 10.52 12.78 24.66
N TYR A 322 9.39 12.77 23.94
CA TYR A 322 8.71 13.98 23.45
C TYR A 322 7.37 14.17 24.16
N PHE A 323 6.95 15.41 24.42
CA PHE A 323 5.74 15.67 25.23
C PHE A 323 4.74 16.58 24.51
N LEU A 324 3.47 16.16 24.46
CA LEU A 324 2.33 16.97 24.02
C LEU A 324 1.45 17.27 25.23
N GLY A 325 1.41 18.53 25.65
CA GLY A 325 0.81 18.94 26.93
C GLY A 325 -0.55 19.63 26.80
N ALA A 326 -0.82 20.23 25.64
CA ALA A 326 -2.05 20.97 25.37
C ALA A 326 -2.79 20.42 24.15
N GLU A 327 -4.08 20.75 24.06
CA GLU A 327 -4.86 20.52 22.85
C GLU A 327 -4.17 21.15 21.64
N ASN A 328 -4.15 20.44 20.52
CA ASN A 328 -3.51 20.82 19.26
C ASN A 328 -1.97 20.76 19.23
N ASP A 329 -1.32 20.38 20.34
CA ASP A 329 0.09 20.01 20.27
C ASP A 329 0.30 18.83 19.32
N TYR A 330 1.34 18.89 18.50
CA TYR A 330 1.65 17.83 17.55
C TYR A 330 3.15 17.63 17.38
N MET A 331 3.53 16.43 16.96
CA MET A 331 4.87 16.08 16.55
C MET A 331 4.79 15.30 15.24
N MET A 332 5.71 15.62 14.32
CA MET A 332 5.95 14.87 13.09
C MET A 332 7.40 14.42 13.08
N ALA A 333 7.62 13.12 12.93
CA ALA A 333 8.95 12.52 12.86
C ALA A 333 9.11 11.64 11.62
N LEU A 334 10.36 11.55 11.14
CA LEU A 334 10.77 10.69 10.03
C LEU A 334 11.80 9.68 10.54
N SER A 335 11.60 8.41 10.24
CA SER A 335 12.61 7.37 10.50
C SER A 335 13.61 7.29 9.34
N ASN A 336 14.90 7.21 9.66
CA ASN A 336 15.96 6.89 8.69
C ASN A 336 16.36 5.41 8.70
N GLY A 337 15.66 4.56 9.47
CA GLY A 337 16.01 3.15 9.68
C GLY A 337 16.93 2.86 10.86
N ALA A 338 17.46 3.89 11.53
CA ALA A 338 18.26 3.76 12.75
C ALA A 338 17.65 4.52 13.93
N GLU A 339 17.13 5.72 13.69
CA GLU A 339 16.54 6.59 14.71
C GLU A 339 15.36 7.37 14.11
N TRP A 340 14.53 7.94 14.99
CA TRP A 340 13.45 8.87 14.63
C TRP A 340 13.92 10.32 14.74
N PHE A 341 13.70 11.13 13.71
CA PHE A 341 14.05 12.55 13.68
C PHE A 341 12.80 13.42 13.68
N VAL A 342 12.68 14.36 14.63
CA VAL A 342 11.57 15.32 14.62
C VAL A 342 11.80 16.33 13.52
N ILE A 343 10.88 16.39 12.56
CA ILE A 343 10.95 17.30 11.40
C ILE A 343 9.96 18.46 11.48
N ALA A 344 8.92 18.35 12.29
CA ALA A 344 8.02 19.46 12.60
C ALA A 344 7.32 19.26 13.95
N SER A 345 7.10 20.36 14.67
CA SER A 345 6.29 20.41 15.89
C SER A 345 6.05 21.87 16.29
N ASN A 346 4.94 22.14 16.99
CA ASN A 346 4.68 23.41 17.66
C ASN A 346 5.31 23.51 19.07
N ARG A 347 5.99 22.45 19.52
CA ARG A 347 6.63 22.30 20.84
C ARG A 347 8.13 22.01 20.76
N SER A 348 8.75 22.17 19.59
CA SER A 348 10.19 21.97 19.44
C SER A 348 10.95 22.85 20.43
N PRO A 349 11.99 22.33 21.12
CA PRO A 349 12.80 23.13 22.01
C PRO A 349 13.27 24.41 21.32
N GLY A 350 13.03 25.55 21.96
CA GLY A 350 13.51 26.84 21.45
C GLY A 350 15.02 26.81 21.28
N ASN A 351 15.50 27.20 20.11
CA ASN A 351 16.94 27.31 19.90
C ASN A 351 17.45 28.45 20.80
N THR A 352 18.49 28.19 21.59
CA THR A 352 19.08 29.15 22.52
C THR A 352 20.58 29.23 22.27
N ARG A 353 21.15 30.43 22.25
CA ARG A 353 22.59 30.61 22.08
C ARG A 353 23.21 31.27 23.30
N TYR A 354 24.31 30.70 23.78
CA TYR A 354 25.16 31.33 24.79
C TYR A 354 26.36 32.02 24.15
N HIS A 355 26.70 33.22 24.62
CA HIS A 355 27.93 33.91 24.26
C HIS A 355 28.52 34.64 25.47
N ASP A 356 29.83 34.47 25.68
CA ASP A 356 30.62 35.20 26.68
C ASP A 356 31.70 35.99 25.96
N GLY A 357 31.69 37.31 26.12
CA GLY A 357 32.58 38.17 25.35
C GLY A 357 32.46 39.65 25.66
N THR A 358 33.17 40.45 24.87
CA THR A 358 33.21 41.91 24.96
C THR A 358 33.08 42.53 23.58
N GLY A 359 32.83 43.85 23.52
CA GLY A 359 32.73 44.55 22.24
C GLY A 359 31.33 44.42 21.64
N THR A 360 31.21 44.12 20.34
CA THR A 360 29.91 43.99 19.66
C THR A 360 29.63 42.53 19.32
N TYR A 361 28.45 42.06 19.70
CA TYR A 361 27.88 40.79 19.28
C TYR A 361 26.66 41.07 18.39
N ASP A 362 26.78 40.75 17.11
CA ASP A 362 25.69 40.90 16.15
C ASP A 362 24.67 39.76 16.34
N ILE A 363 23.41 40.13 16.56
CA ILE A 363 22.30 39.19 16.68
C ILE A 363 21.93 38.73 15.27
N ASP A 364 22.24 37.49 14.95
CA ASP A 364 22.05 36.90 13.62
C ASP A 364 20.62 36.38 13.36
N MET A 365 19.72 36.49 14.34
CA MET A 365 18.33 36.00 14.30
C MET A 365 18.22 34.49 14.03
N ALA A 366 19.28 33.72 14.28
CA ALA A 366 19.29 32.27 14.10
C ALA A 366 18.57 31.52 15.23
N VAL A 367 18.35 32.18 16.37
CA VAL A 367 17.72 31.61 17.56
C VAL A 367 16.77 32.63 18.20
N ASP A 368 15.78 32.15 18.96
CA ASP A 368 14.79 33.05 19.58
C ASP A 368 15.27 33.60 20.93
N THR A 369 16.27 32.96 21.56
CA THR A 369 16.82 33.36 22.85
C THR A 369 18.35 33.43 22.82
N TYR A 370 18.91 34.56 23.23
CA TYR A 370 20.34 34.78 23.41
C TYR A 370 20.64 34.99 24.89
N LEU A 371 21.44 34.09 25.45
CA LEU A 371 22.01 34.17 26.79
C LEU A 371 23.40 34.78 26.67
N LEU A 372 23.55 36.03 27.06
CA LEU A 372 24.78 36.78 26.89
C LEU A 372 25.47 36.98 28.25
N SER A 373 26.80 36.90 28.23
CA SER A 373 27.68 37.24 29.35
C SER A 373 28.62 38.37 28.92
N SER A 374 28.66 39.42 29.72
CA SER A 374 29.62 40.52 29.60
C SER A 374 30.69 40.45 30.70
N TYR A 375 30.97 39.26 31.22
CA TYR A 375 31.86 39.08 32.39
C TYR A 375 33.25 39.68 32.15
N GLY A 376 33.81 39.50 30.95
CA GLY A 376 35.12 40.01 30.55
C GLY A 376 35.17 41.50 30.21
N GLY A 377 34.04 42.20 30.14
CA GLY A 377 33.94 43.61 29.73
C GLY A 377 32.61 43.95 29.07
N ALA A 378 32.32 45.25 28.88
CA ALA A 378 31.06 45.70 28.30
C ALA A 378 30.80 45.08 26.91
N LEU A 379 29.54 44.74 26.66
CA LEU A 379 29.09 44.06 25.44
C LEU A 379 27.93 44.85 24.82
N THR A 380 27.92 44.97 23.50
CA THR A 380 26.82 45.52 22.71
C THR A 380 26.16 44.38 21.96
N ALA A 381 24.94 44.03 22.34
CA ALA A 381 24.10 43.09 21.58
C ALA A 381 23.39 43.88 20.47
N ARG A 382 23.86 43.78 19.24
CA ARG A 382 23.37 44.62 18.14
C ARG A 382 22.39 43.85 17.27
N LEU A 383 21.13 44.27 17.31
CA LEU A 383 20.06 43.79 16.42
C LEU A 383 20.37 44.19 14.98
N PRO A 384 19.95 43.39 13.98
CA PRO A 384 20.02 43.81 12.58
C PRO A 384 19.05 44.96 12.32
N PRO A 385 19.16 45.68 11.19
CA PRO A 385 18.18 46.69 10.81
C PRO A 385 16.77 46.10 10.83
N ALA A 386 15.80 46.80 11.44
CA ALA A 386 14.44 46.29 11.61
C ALA A 386 13.77 45.89 10.28
N ASN A 387 14.12 46.56 9.19
CA ASN A 387 13.63 46.30 7.84
C ASN A 387 14.39 45.21 7.07
N SER A 388 15.41 44.59 7.68
CA SER A 388 16.12 43.47 7.06
C SER A 388 15.22 42.24 6.98
N SER A 389 15.36 41.43 5.93
CA SER A 389 14.54 40.23 5.71
C SER A 389 14.61 39.21 6.85
N GLN A 390 15.70 39.19 7.60
CA GLN A 390 15.88 38.32 8.77
C GLN A 390 15.21 38.86 10.04
N ALA A 391 14.77 40.13 10.06
CA ALA A 391 14.19 40.79 11.23
C ALA A 391 12.65 40.89 11.18
N VAL A 392 12.06 41.22 10.03
CA VAL A 392 10.62 41.54 9.92
C VAL A 392 9.73 40.45 10.52
N GLY A 393 8.89 40.81 11.49
CA GLY A 393 7.95 39.92 12.17
C GLY A 393 8.58 38.96 13.19
N ARG A 394 9.90 38.99 13.38
CA ARG A 394 10.59 38.14 14.35
C ARG A 394 10.57 38.75 15.74
N THR A 395 10.46 37.88 16.73
CA THR A 395 10.63 38.21 18.15
C THR A 395 11.92 37.57 18.66
N VAL A 396 12.72 38.31 19.44
CA VAL A 396 13.95 37.79 20.05
C VAL A 396 14.02 38.20 21.52
N THR A 397 14.49 37.28 22.36
CA THR A 397 14.79 37.53 23.77
C THR A 397 16.30 37.56 23.99
N ILE A 398 16.81 38.60 24.64
CA ILE A 398 18.22 38.74 25.00
C ILE A 398 18.29 38.86 26.52
N LYS A 399 19.12 38.04 27.17
CA LYS A 399 19.25 38.00 28.63
C LYS A 399 20.70 38.06 29.07
N LYS A 400 21.01 38.95 30.02
CA LYS A 400 22.28 38.98 30.74
C LYS A 400 22.32 37.84 31.75
N THR A 401 23.40 37.06 31.75
CA THR A 401 23.51 35.85 32.60
C THR A 401 24.60 35.94 33.65
N ASP A 402 25.59 36.81 33.47
CA ASP A 402 26.71 36.94 34.37
C ASP A 402 26.48 37.97 35.50
N VAL A 403 27.24 37.82 36.58
CA VAL A 403 27.17 38.66 37.79
C VAL A 403 27.99 39.95 37.72
N SER A 404 28.74 40.18 36.63
CA SER A 404 29.64 41.33 36.56
C SER A 404 28.88 42.65 36.45
N ALA A 405 29.52 43.73 36.89
CA ALA A 405 29.00 45.10 36.74
C ALA A 405 29.05 45.63 35.30
N ASN A 406 29.60 44.86 34.35
CA ASN A 406 29.63 45.24 32.95
C ASN A 406 28.21 45.16 32.36
N VAL A 407 27.85 46.14 31.54
CA VAL A 407 26.52 46.26 30.94
C VAL A 407 26.49 45.56 29.59
N ILE A 408 25.37 44.88 29.30
CA ILE A 408 25.00 44.50 27.93
C ILE A 408 24.10 45.59 27.37
N THR A 409 24.52 46.27 26.32
CA THR A 409 23.73 47.30 25.64
C THR A 409 23.07 46.71 24.41
N VAL A 410 21.74 46.60 24.41
CA VAL A 410 20.96 46.16 23.25
C VAL A 410 20.75 47.35 22.31
N SER A 411 21.27 47.25 21.09
CA SER A 411 21.26 48.32 20.09
C SER A 411 20.78 47.80 18.73
N GLU A 412 20.76 48.65 17.71
CA GLU A 412 20.41 48.28 16.33
C GLU A 412 21.50 48.75 15.37
N GLN A 413 21.83 47.93 14.37
CA GLN A 413 22.75 48.32 13.31
C GLN A 413 22.16 49.44 12.46
N GLY A 414 22.80 50.62 12.48
CA GLY A 414 22.36 51.78 11.71
C GLY A 414 21.10 52.46 12.25
N GLY A 415 20.60 52.02 13.41
CA GLY A 415 19.41 52.56 14.08
C GLY A 415 19.70 52.98 15.53
N SER A 416 18.66 53.42 16.23
CA SER A 416 18.79 53.88 17.62
C SER A 416 18.55 52.77 18.65
N GLY A 417 18.14 51.56 18.21
CA GLY A 417 17.80 50.45 19.08
C GLY A 417 16.28 50.29 19.31
N PRO A 418 15.87 49.30 20.12
CA PRO A 418 14.46 49.06 20.45
C PRO A 418 13.78 50.28 21.08
N ASP A 419 12.56 50.57 20.65
CA ASP A 419 11.78 51.77 20.99
C ASP A 419 12.57 53.09 20.74
N GLY A 420 13.50 53.08 19.79
CA GLY A 420 14.30 54.25 19.42
C GLY A 420 15.44 54.57 20.38
N TYR A 421 15.84 53.64 21.27
CA TYR A 421 16.93 53.85 22.23
C TYR A 421 17.72 52.57 22.52
N ALA A 422 19.02 52.73 22.80
CA ALA A 422 19.90 51.61 23.14
C ALA A 422 19.63 51.15 24.59
N GLN A 423 19.12 49.94 24.76
CA GLN A 423 18.59 49.46 26.03
C GLN A 423 19.68 48.77 26.88
N PRO A 424 20.00 49.26 28.09
CA PRO A 424 20.94 48.59 28.96
C PRO A 424 20.29 47.40 29.70
N LEU A 425 21.03 46.31 29.81
CA LEU A 425 20.81 45.19 30.73
C LEU A 425 21.99 45.20 31.72
N SER A 426 21.74 45.67 32.94
CA SER A 426 22.78 46.05 33.89
C SER A 426 22.97 45.05 35.02
N ALA A 427 21.91 44.32 35.41
CA ALA A 427 21.96 43.31 36.44
C ALA A 427 21.97 41.90 35.85
N GLN A 428 22.45 40.94 36.65
CA GLN A 428 22.28 39.54 36.33
C GLN A 428 20.78 39.24 36.18
N TYR A 429 20.44 38.52 35.11
CA TYR A 429 19.09 38.11 34.73
C TYR A 429 18.20 39.17 34.10
N ASP A 430 18.66 40.41 33.95
CA ASP A 430 17.97 41.39 33.10
C ASP A 430 17.80 40.81 31.69
N ALA A 431 16.56 40.74 31.22
CA ALA A 431 16.18 40.29 29.89
C ALA A 431 15.41 41.37 29.13
N ILE A 432 15.37 41.26 27.81
CA ILE A 432 14.50 42.08 26.97
C ILE A 432 13.99 41.23 25.82
N THR A 433 12.69 41.31 25.56
CA THR A 433 12.04 40.70 24.40
C THR A 433 11.58 41.80 23.48
N VAL A 434 12.04 41.75 22.22
CA VAL A 434 11.73 42.74 21.20
C VAL A 434 11.17 42.09 19.96
N VAL A 435 10.31 42.80 19.23
CA VAL A 435 9.71 42.37 17.96
C VAL A 435 9.96 43.42 16.88
N SER A 436 10.28 43.01 15.66
CA SER A 436 10.35 43.94 14.52
C SER A 436 9.02 43.95 13.76
N ASP A 437 8.52 45.15 13.43
CA ASP A 437 7.37 45.33 12.53
C ASP A 437 7.79 45.56 11.06
N GLY A 438 9.09 45.52 10.77
CA GLY A 438 9.66 45.82 9.46
C GLY A 438 10.05 47.28 9.25
N GLY A 439 9.75 48.18 10.18
CA GLY A 439 10.23 49.55 10.22
C GLY A 439 11.11 49.85 11.42
N GLN A 440 10.76 49.32 12.60
CA GLN A 440 11.43 49.55 13.87
C GLN A 440 11.39 48.29 14.76
N TRP A 441 12.25 48.26 15.78
CA TRP A 441 12.19 47.27 16.85
C TRP A 441 11.35 47.81 18.01
N PHE A 442 10.34 47.05 18.43
CA PHE A 442 9.47 47.36 19.55
C PHE A 442 9.76 46.47 20.75
N ILE A 443 9.75 47.04 21.95
CA ILE A 443 9.88 46.28 23.18
C ILE A 443 8.52 45.65 23.53
N VAL A 444 8.50 44.33 23.69
CA VAL A 444 7.30 43.56 24.09
C VAL A 444 7.35 43.23 25.59
N SER A 445 8.55 42.98 26.11
CA SER A 445 8.79 42.71 27.53
C SER A 445 10.22 43.15 27.91
N LYS A 446 10.43 43.57 29.15
CA LYS A 446 11.74 43.99 29.65
C LYS A 446 11.90 43.72 31.16
N PHE A 447 13.12 43.30 31.52
CA PHE A 447 13.71 42.91 32.81
C PHE A 447 13.47 41.46 33.22
#